data_AF-A0A433MPU7-F1
#
_entry.id   AF-A0A433MPU7-F1
#
_cell.length_a   1.000
_cell.length_b   1.000
_cell.length_c   1.000
_cell.angle_alpha   90.00
_cell.angle_beta   90.00
_cell.angle_gamma   90.00
#
_symmetry.space_group_name_H-M   'P 1'
#
loop_
_entity.id
_entity.type
_entity.pdbx_description
1 polymer ?
#
loop_
_entity_poly.entity_id
_entity_poly.type
_entity_poly.pdbx_seq_one_letter_code
_entity_poly.pdbx_strand_id
1 'polypeptide(L)'
;MESAIDEHLKCPRTRHRRVEDDYVPPYPVWSARAPVAVRQVVMGYFGVQSRGAEMQGRACAALMKIAQDFALPDGPGHHDLTHYVDAQGFDNMIAIAYWSDPAAYARWCATPAVDAWWRSDERLTEGLGYFREIASPRVEHFETMFNTPDRFEGVGVVMGGVSGELQEHGYWGSMRDRIPLSQTDAMAPSGSRAVIAGAPAPGQRVRIAGHENVAMIRSGQEWTDTTGQERTLYLQDMEPVLREGMDFLRDQGLGIGCYSNRYMRHLDAQGAPLQKSFGLSYWRSLADMERWAESHPTHVAIFGSFMRYVQALNFQLQLRVYHEVSVLKADEQSYEYINCHAGSGLMNGLAPSA
;
A
#
# COMPACT_ATOMS: atom_id res chain seq x y z
N MET A 1 17.57 0.72 -22.01
CA MET A 1 17.28 0.43 -20.60
C MET A 1 17.60 1.66 -19.79
N GLU A 2 16.67 2.06 -18.93
CA GLU A 2 16.77 3.26 -18.09
C GLU A 2 16.98 2.85 -16.62
N SER A 3 17.52 3.75 -15.81
CA SER A 3 17.50 3.56 -14.36
C SER A 3 16.08 3.81 -13.83
N ALA A 4 15.65 3.07 -12.82
CA ALA A 4 14.42 3.33 -12.08
C ALA A 4 14.44 4.69 -11.36
N ILE A 5 15.63 5.18 -10.99
CA ILE A 5 15.78 6.52 -10.40
C ILE A 5 15.75 7.55 -11.52
N ASP A 6 14.75 8.43 -11.48
CA ASP A 6 14.59 9.56 -12.42
C ASP A 6 15.82 10.47 -12.39
N GLU A 7 16.18 11.07 -13.53
CA GLU A 7 17.41 11.83 -13.72
C GLU A 7 17.59 12.95 -12.68
N HIS A 8 16.50 13.65 -12.35
CA HIS A 8 16.53 14.74 -11.38
C HIS A 8 16.69 14.30 -9.92
N LEU A 9 16.59 13.00 -9.63
CA LEU A 9 16.76 12.40 -8.31
C LEU A 9 18.09 11.63 -8.17
N LYS A 10 18.87 11.53 -9.25
CA LYS A 10 20.20 10.91 -9.21
C LYS A 10 21.17 11.79 -8.44
N CYS A 11 22.03 11.17 -7.63
CA CYS A 11 23.07 11.86 -6.88
C CYS A 11 24.35 11.00 -6.79
N PRO A 12 25.50 11.59 -6.42
CA PRO A 12 26.71 10.82 -6.15
C PRO A 12 26.45 9.76 -5.08
N ARG A 13 26.58 8.49 -5.45
CA ARG A 13 26.35 7.36 -4.56
C ARG A 13 27.42 7.29 -3.48
N THR A 14 26.99 7.12 -2.24
CA THR A 14 27.82 6.60 -1.13
C THR A 14 27.47 5.15 -0.80
N ARG A 15 26.43 4.61 -1.43
CA ARG A 15 26.01 3.21 -1.37
C ARG A 15 25.82 2.66 -2.78
N HIS A 16 26.46 1.52 -3.04
CA HIS A 16 26.44 0.86 -4.34
C HIS A 16 25.19 -0.02 -4.51
N ARG A 17 24.78 -0.20 -5.77
CA ARG A 17 23.77 -1.18 -6.15
C ARG A 17 24.27 -2.60 -5.87
N ARG A 18 23.36 -3.56 -5.80
CA ARG A 18 23.74 -4.97 -5.60
C ARG A 18 24.30 -5.63 -6.87
N VAL A 19 24.09 -5.00 -8.02
CA VAL A 19 24.50 -5.49 -9.34
C VAL A 19 25.44 -4.48 -10.01
N GLU A 20 26.22 -4.98 -10.96
CA GLU A 20 27.10 -4.17 -11.81
C GLU A 20 26.33 -3.35 -12.85
N ASP A 21 26.99 -2.35 -13.44
CA ASP A 21 26.39 -1.43 -14.40
C ASP A 21 25.94 -2.10 -15.72
N ASP A 22 26.52 -3.25 -16.07
CA ASP A 22 26.20 -4.03 -17.27
C ASP A 22 25.11 -5.08 -17.07
N TYR A 23 24.50 -5.13 -15.87
CA TYR A 23 23.40 -6.06 -15.59
C TYR A 23 22.23 -5.86 -16.56
N VAL A 24 21.75 -6.97 -17.13
CA VAL A 24 20.57 -7.01 -17.99
C VAL A 24 19.48 -7.84 -17.30
N PRO A 25 18.31 -7.26 -17.01
CA PRO A 25 17.22 -7.99 -16.39
C PRO A 25 16.56 -8.98 -17.37
N PRO A 26 15.92 -10.04 -16.86
CA PRO A 26 15.43 -11.16 -17.68
C PRO A 26 14.16 -10.88 -18.50
N TYR A 27 13.44 -9.80 -18.22
CA TYR A 27 12.19 -9.40 -18.88
C TYR A 27 11.96 -7.90 -18.70
N PRO A 28 11.11 -7.21 -19.47
CA PRO A 28 10.87 -5.78 -19.29
C PRO A 28 9.93 -5.48 -18.11
N VAL A 29 10.19 -4.38 -17.41
CA VAL A 29 9.26 -3.73 -16.45
C VAL A 29 9.42 -2.22 -16.55
N TRP A 30 8.45 -1.49 -16.00
CA TRP A 30 8.37 -0.02 -16.04
C TRP A 30 8.14 0.56 -14.65
N SER A 31 8.49 1.84 -14.47
CA SER A 31 8.15 2.65 -13.30
C SER A 31 7.28 3.81 -13.72
N ALA A 32 6.44 4.27 -12.81
CA ALA A 32 5.83 5.58 -12.94
C ALA A 32 6.91 6.69 -12.86
N ARG A 33 6.65 7.79 -13.56
CA ARG A 33 7.46 9.02 -13.61
C ARG A 33 6.57 10.19 -13.25
N ALA A 34 7.09 11.12 -12.45
CA ALA A 34 6.37 12.31 -12.05
C ALA A 34 7.03 13.56 -12.65
N PRO A 35 6.27 14.64 -12.91
CA PRO A 35 6.86 15.94 -13.19
C PRO A 35 7.81 16.35 -12.05
N VAL A 36 8.93 17.01 -12.37
CA VAL A 36 9.94 17.49 -11.38
C VAL A 36 9.34 18.42 -10.31
N ALA A 37 8.18 19.02 -10.58
CA ALA A 37 7.44 19.84 -9.63
C ALA A 37 6.82 19.01 -8.48
N VAL A 38 6.54 17.72 -8.70
CA VAL A 38 6.05 16.81 -7.67
C VAL A 38 7.23 16.44 -6.78
N ARG A 39 7.18 16.85 -5.51
CA ARG A 39 8.24 16.58 -4.52
C ARG A 39 7.82 15.57 -3.45
N GLN A 40 6.52 15.42 -3.26
CA GLN A 40 5.93 14.58 -2.24
C GLN A 40 4.52 14.24 -2.68
N VAL A 41 4.09 13.02 -2.40
CA VAL A 41 2.72 12.56 -2.66
C VAL A 41 2.02 12.33 -1.32
N VAL A 42 0.69 12.20 -1.34
CA VAL A 42 -0.08 11.73 -0.19
C VAL A 42 -0.87 10.50 -0.60
N MET A 43 -0.74 9.44 0.18
CA MET A 43 -1.47 8.18 0.09
C MET A 43 -2.36 8.09 1.34
N GLY A 44 -3.66 8.32 1.17
CA GLY A 44 -4.63 8.32 2.26
C GLY A 44 -5.50 7.07 2.22
N TYR A 45 -5.47 6.28 3.29
CA TYR A 45 -6.31 5.10 3.46
C TYR A 45 -7.42 5.42 4.48
N PHE A 46 -8.62 5.67 3.99
CA PHE A 46 -9.79 6.05 4.79
C PHE A 46 -10.71 4.86 4.95
N GLY A 47 -10.73 4.27 6.13
CA GLY A 47 -11.42 3.02 6.39
C GLY A 47 -12.67 3.14 7.24
N VAL A 48 -13.62 2.25 6.98
CA VAL A 48 -14.80 1.98 7.78
C VAL A 48 -14.76 0.51 8.18
N GLN A 49 -14.80 0.25 9.48
CA GLN A 49 -14.76 -1.07 10.07
C GLN A 49 -16.11 -1.41 10.69
N SER A 50 -16.64 -2.60 10.41
CA SER A 50 -17.92 -3.06 10.94
C SER A 50 -17.90 -4.56 11.21
N ARG A 51 -18.84 -5.03 12.03
CA ARG A 51 -19.08 -6.45 12.25
C ARG A 51 -20.58 -6.70 12.28
N GLY A 52 -20.99 -7.80 11.67
CA GLY A 52 -22.41 -8.17 11.57
C GLY A 52 -23.09 -7.60 10.33
N ALA A 53 -23.97 -8.39 9.73
CA ALA A 53 -24.68 -8.04 8.50
C ALA A 53 -25.60 -6.82 8.66
N GLU A 54 -26.10 -6.59 9.87
CA GLU A 54 -26.94 -5.44 10.23
C GLU A 54 -26.20 -4.10 10.14
N MET A 55 -24.87 -4.11 10.24
CA MET A 55 -24.04 -2.91 10.14
C MET A 55 -23.62 -2.59 8.70
N GLN A 56 -23.74 -3.55 7.78
CA GLN A 56 -23.25 -3.43 6.40
C GLN A 56 -23.83 -2.20 5.68
N GLY A 57 -25.13 -1.96 5.79
CA GLY A 57 -25.77 -0.81 5.16
C GLY A 57 -25.23 0.53 5.66
N ARG A 58 -24.93 0.63 6.96
CA ARG A 58 -24.33 1.84 7.56
C ARG A 58 -22.87 2.00 7.14
N ALA A 59 -22.11 0.91 7.14
CA ALA A 59 -20.71 0.91 6.72
C ALA A 59 -20.57 1.36 5.25
N CYS A 60 -21.41 0.83 4.36
CA CYS A 60 -21.47 1.25 2.96
C CYS A 60 -21.81 2.75 2.83
N ALA A 61 -22.83 3.23 3.56
CA ALA A 61 -23.21 4.64 3.52
C ALA A 61 -22.07 5.57 3.97
N ALA A 62 -21.34 5.18 5.03
CA ALA A 62 -20.21 5.94 5.52
C ALA A 62 -19.02 5.94 4.55
N LEU A 63 -18.69 4.79 3.95
CA LEU A 63 -17.66 4.71 2.91
C LEU A 63 -18.02 5.59 1.70
N MET A 64 -19.27 5.51 1.24
CA MET A 64 -19.73 6.32 0.11
C MET A 64 -19.72 7.81 0.42
N LYS A 65 -19.99 8.21 1.66
CA LYS A 65 -19.81 9.61 2.09
C LYS A 65 -18.35 10.06 1.95
N ILE A 66 -17.40 9.25 2.42
CA ILE A 66 -15.95 9.53 2.28
C ILE A 66 -15.59 9.65 0.79
N ALA A 67 -16.02 8.68 -0.03
CA ALA A 67 -15.71 8.66 -1.45
C ALA A 67 -16.33 9.86 -2.21
N GLN A 68 -17.54 10.29 -1.83
CA GLN A 68 -18.19 11.49 -2.39
C GLN A 68 -17.41 12.77 -2.03
N ASP A 69 -16.85 12.85 -0.83
CA ASP A 69 -16.07 14.02 -0.40
C ASP A 69 -14.77 14.19 -1.20
N PHE A 70 -14.28 13.13 -1.86
CA PHE A 70 -13.15 13.25 -2.79
C PHE A 70 -13.47 14.11 -4.03
N ALA A 71 -14.74 14.37 -4.33
CA ALA A 71 -15.13 15.28 -5.41
C ALA A 71 -15.13 16.77 -4.97
N LEU A 72 -14.88 17.07 -3.70
CA LEU A 72 -14.73 18.45 -3.21
C LEU A 72 -13.45 19.10 -3.75
N PRO A 73 -13.33 20.44 -3.71
CA PRO A 73 -12.11 21.13 -4.09
C PRO A 73 -10.87 20.57 -3.38
N ASP A 74 -9.76 20.51 -4.12
CA ASP A 74 -8.49 19.91 -3.69
C ASP A 74 -8.55 18.40 -3.37
N GLY A 75 -9.62 17.70 -3.77
CA GLY A 75 -9.72 16.25 -3.69
C GLY A 75 -8.61 15.48 -4.43
N PRO A 76 -8.51 14.16 -4.23
CA PRO A 76 -7.42 13.35 -4.77
C PRO A 76 -7.48 13.26 -6.30
N GLY A 77 -6.32 13.10 -6.92
CA GLY A 77 -6.21 12.86 -8.37
C GLY A 77 -6.62 11.44 -8.78
N HIS A 78 -6.56 10.49 -7.84
CA HIS A 78 -6.99 9.10 -8.04
C HIS A 78 -7.54 8.52 -6.73
N HIS A 79 -8.54 7.65 -6.82
CA HIS A 79 -8.94 6.84 -5.68
C HIS A 79 -9.47 5.46 -6.08
N ASP A 80 -9.34 4.51 -5.16
CA ASP A 80 -9.86 3.14 -5.24
C ASP A 80 -10.81 2.88 -4.07
N LEU A 81 -11.78 2.00 -4.26
CA LEU A 81 -12.60 1.43 -3.18
C LEU A 81 -12.21 -0.04 -3.00
N THR A 82 -12.11 -0.50 -1.75
CA THR A 82 -11.66 -1.86 -1.46
C THR A 82 -12.37 -2.46 -0.26
N HIS A 83 -12.33 -3.78 -0.16
CA HIS A 83 -12.85 -4.53 0.98
C HIS A 83 -11.94 -5.71 1.35
N TYR A 84 -11.89 -6.01 2.64
CA TYR A 84 -11.40 -7.29 3.17
C TYR A 84 -12.05 -7.60 4.53
N VAL A 85 -11.94 -8.86 4.94
CA VAL A 85 -12.28 -9.30 6.30
C VAL A 85 -10.98 -9.58 7.04
N ASP A 86 -10.81 -8.98 8.22
CA ASP A 86 -9.61 -9.19 9.04
C ASP A 86 -9.67 -10.48 9.88
N ALA A 87 -8.56 -10.79 10.58
CA ALA A 87 -8.45 -11.98 11.42
C ALA A 87 -9.44 -12.02 12.60
N GLN A 88 -10.02 -10.87 12.97
CA GLN A 88 -11.03 -10.78 14.04
C GLN A 88 -12.46 -10.89 13.49
N GLY A 89 -12.62 -11.09 12.18
CA GLY A 89 -13.90 -11.24 11.50
C GLY A 89 -14.64 -9.93 11.32
N PHE A 90 -13.94 -8.79 11.28
CA PHE A 90 -14.54 -7.51 10.94
C PHE A 90 -14.39 -7.24 9.43
N ASP A 91 -15.47 -6.73 8.83
CA ASP A 91 -15.46 -6.15 7.50
C ASP A 91 -14.76 -4.80 7.56
N ASN A 92 -13.84 -4.58 6.62
CA ASN A 92 -13.12 -3.33 6.48
C ASN A 92 -13.26 -2.84 5.04
N MET A 93 -14.02 -1.76 4.86
CA MET A 93 -14.14 -1.06 3.59
C MET A 93 -13.20 0.14 3.59
N ILE A 94 -12.39 0.32 2.55
CA ILE A 94 -11.38 1.38 2.53
C ILE A 94 -11.48 2.15 1.21
N ALA A 95 -11.55 3.47 1.32
CA ALA A 95 -11.37 4.40 0.23
C ALA A 95 -9.91 4.87 0.24
N ILE A 96 -9.16 4.51 -0.79
CA ILE A 96 -7.72 4.79 -0.90
C ILE A 96 -7.52 5.90 -1.91
N ALA A 97 -6.92 7.00 -1.50
CA ALA A 97 -6.85 8.22 -2.28
C ALA A 97 -5.42 8.74 -2.41
N TYR A 98 -5.09 9.28 -3.58
CA TYR A 98 -3.75 9.74 -3.94
C TYR A 98 -3.76 11.21 -4.35
N TRP A 99 -2.84 11.99 -3.78
CA TRP A 99 -2.55 13.37 -4.18
C TRP A 99 -1.10 13.50 -4.62
N SER A 100 -0.86 14.30 -5.65
CA SER A 100 0.49 14.71 -6.08
C SER A 100 1.00 16.00 -5.42
N ASP A 101 0.15 16.64 -4.60
CA ASP A 101 0.47 17.87 -3.85
C ASP A 101 -0.05 17.75 -2.40
N PRO A 102 0.84 17.70 -1.38
CA PRO A 102 0.45 17.70 0.01
C PRO A 102 -0.32 18.96 0.43
N ALA A 103 -0.11 20.10 -0.23
CA ALA A 103 -0.84 21.33 0.08
C ALA A 103 -2.31 21.23 -0.36
N ALA A 104 -2.60 20.58 -1.50
CA ALA A 104 -3.96 20.25 -1.91
C ALA A 104 -4.63 19.33 -0.88
N TYR A 105 -3.97 18.24 -0.49
CA TYR A 105 -4.48 17.36 0.58
C TYR A 105 -4.81 18.13 1.86
N ALA A 106 -3.92 19.02 2.31
CA ALA A 106 -4.14 19.84 3.50
C ALA A 106 -5.36 20.77 3.37
N ARG A 107 -5.56 21.41 2.20
CA ARG A 107 -6.75 22.25 1.93
C ARG A 107 -8.02 21.41 1.88
N TRP A 108 -7.98 20.25 1.25
CA TRP A 108 -9.12 19.31 1.22
C TRP A 108 -9.51 18.87 2.63
N CYS A 109 -8.55 18.44 3.45
CA CYS A 109 -8.80 18.08 4.84
C CYS A 109 -9.39 19.24 5.66
N ALA A 110 -8.97 20.49 5.40
CA ALA A 110 -9.48 21.68 6.06
C ALA A 110 -10.85 22.14 5.55
N THR A 111 -11.40 21.50 4.51
CA THR A 111 -12.75 21.80 4.04
C THR A 111 -13.75 21.51 5.17
N PRO A 112 -14.66 22.45 5.53
CA PRO A 112 -15.55 22.28 6.67
C PRO A 112 -16.36 20.98 6.65
N ALA A 113 -16.80 20.53 5.48
CA ALA A 113 -17.54 19.28 5.32
C ALA A 113 -16.72 18.03 5.67
N VAL A 114 -15.40 18.06 5.42
CA VAL A 114 -14.48 16.96 5.67
C VAL A 114 -14.03 16.98 7.14
N ASP A 115 -13.54 18.12 7.62
CA ASP A 115 -13.03 18.26 8.99
C ASP A 115 -14.13 18.03 10.03
N ALA A 116 -15.30 18.66 9.86
CA ALA A 116 -16.39 18.53 10.81
C ALA A 116 -16.94 17.09 10.86
N TRP A 117 -17.00 16.40 9.71
CA TRP A 117 -17.45 15.01 9.66
C TRP A 117 -16.50 14.08 10.44
N TRP A 118 -15.19 14.24 10.26
CA TRP A 118 -14.20 13.44 10.99
C TRP A 118 -14.22 13.71 12.50
N ARG A 119 -14.35 14.98 12.88
CA ARG A 119 -14.28 15.43 14.29
C ARG A 119 -15.56 15.27 15.08
N SER A 120 -16.70 15.06 14.41
CA SER A 120 -18.01 14.90 15.07
C SER A 120 -18.02 13.75 16.07
N ASP A 121 -18.63 13.97 17.24
CA ASP A 121 -18.84 12.94 18.26
C ASP A 121 -19.84 11.85 17.80
N GLU A 122 -20.61 12.09 16.73
CA GLU A 122 -21.43 11.06 16.10
C GLU A 122 -20.59 9.83 15.72
N ARG A 123 -19.35 10.04 15.24
CA ARG A 123 -18.42 8.96 14.88
C ARG A 123 -18.12 8.03 16.07
N LEU A 124 -18.27 8.53 17.30
CA LEU A 124 -18.05 7.77 18.54
C LEU A 124 -19.24 6.87 18.89
N THR A 125 -20.44 7.15 18.36
CA THR A 125 -21.69 6.50 18.78
C THR A 125 -22.41 5.70 17.69
N GLU A 126 -21.92 5.71 16.44
CA GLU A 126 -22.57 5.06 15.29
C GLU A 126 -22.49 3.53 15.28
N GLY A 127 -21.66 2.94 16.13
CA GLY A 127 -21.39 1.50 16.15
C GLY A 127 -20.46 1.03 15.02
N LEU A 128 -19.85 1.96 14.30
CA LEU A 128 -18.81 1.71 13.29
C LEU A 128 -17.44 2.11 13.83
N GLY A 129 -16.39 1.46 13.32
CA GLY A 129 -15.03 1.93 13.43
C GLY A 129 -14.67 2.78 12.22
N TYR A 130 -13.84 3.80 12.42
CA TYR A 130 -13.30 4.65 11.36
C TYR A 130 -11.81 4.79 11.52
N PHE A 131 -11.06 4.82 10.42
CA PHE A 131 -9.63 5.12 10.48
C PHE A 131 -9.17 5.96 9.31
N ARG A 132 -8.12 6.74 9.55
CA ARG A 132 -7.32 7.38 8.51
C ARG A 132 -5.86 7.03 8.75
N GLU A 133 -5.27 6.35 7.78
CA GLU A 133 -3.84 6.09 7.74
C GLU A 133 -3.28 6.88 6.58
N ILE A 134 -2.49 7.90 6.90
CA ILE A 134 -1.96 8.84 5.92
C ILE A 134 -0.46 8.64 5.84
N ALA A 135 0.03 8.30 4.65
CA ALA A 135 1.43 8.23 4.32
C ALA A 135 1.74 9.31 3.27
N SER A 136 2.75 10.14 3.50
CA SER A 136 3.13 11.21 2.59
C SER A 136 4.59 11.14 2.16
N PRO A 137 5.03 10.08 1.46
CA PRO A 137 6.43 9.95 1.09
C PRO A 137 6.85 11.05 0.11
N ARG A 138 8.03 11.62 0.36
CA ARG A 138 8.80 12.38 -0.62
C ARG A 138 9.18 11.49 -1.81
N VAL A 139 9.38 12.07 -2.99
CA VAL A 139 9.69 11.30 -4.22
C VAL A 139 10.99 10.51 -4.12
N GLU A 140 11.89 10.90 -3.23
CA GLU A 140 13.12 10.18 -2.93
C GLU A 140 12.87 8.90 -2.10
N HIS A 141 11.71 8.77 -1.46
CA HIS A 141 11.43 7.77 -0.42
C HIS A 141 10.55 6.62 -0.91
N PHE A 142 10.17 6.58 -2.18
CA PHE A 142 9.37 5.49 -2.72
C PHE A 142 9.84 5.04 -4.11
N GLU A 143 9.39 3.86 -4.51
CA GLU A 143 9.60 3.27 -5.82
C GLU A 143 8.31 2.63 -6.33
N THR A 144 8.22 2.46 -7.65
CA THR A 144 7.16 1.69 -8.29
C THR A 144 7.72 0.72 -9.31
N MET A 145 7.04 -0.41 -9.48
CA MET A 145 7.32 -1.37 -10.54
C MET A 145 6.01 -1.91 -11.11
N PHE A 146 5.89 -1.89 -12.44
CA PHE A 146 4.76 -2.40 -13.20
C PHE A 146 5.25 -3.34 -14.29
N ASN A 147 4.59 -4.48 -14.48
CA ASN A 147 4.89 -5.38 -15.59
C ASN A 147 4.25 -4.96 -16.93
N THR A 148 3.52 -3.84 -16.95
CA THR A 148 2.87 -3.27 -18.15
C THR A 148 2.93 -1.74 -18.10
N PRO A 149 3.16 -1.05 -19.23
CA PRO A 149 3.38 0.41 -19.25
C PRO A 149 2.11 1.26 -19.44
N ASP A 150 0.98 0.65 -19.76
CA ASP A 150 -0.21 1.32 -20.31
C ASP A 150 -1.36 1.52 -19.31
N ARG A 151 -1.33 0.82 -18.15
CA ARG A 151 -2.34 0.96 -17.10
C ARG A 151 -1.68 0.91 -15.74
N PHE A 152 -1.49 2.08 -15.15
CA PHE A 152 -0.97 2.21 -13.79
C PHE A 152 -2.08 2.20 -12.76
N GLU A 153 -1.66 1.87 -11.54
CA GLU A 153 -2.48 1.72 -10.36
C GLU A 153 -1.85 2.52 -9.22
N GLY A 154 -2.64 2.81 -8.19
CA GLY A 154 -2.16 3.50 -7.00
C GLY A 154 -1.50 4.84 -7.30
N VAL A 155 -0.30 5.06 -6.75
CA VAL A 155 0.46 6.30 -6.92
C VAL A 155 0.86 6.55 -8.37
N GLY A 156 1.02 5.49 -9.17
CA GLY A 156 1.42 5.61 -10.57
C GLY A 156 0.42 6.43 -11.40
N VAL A 157 -0.86 6.41 -11.04
CA VAL A 157 -1.91 7.20 -11.71
C VAL A 157 -1.69 8.69 -11.55
N VAL A 158 -1.35 9.15 -10.33
CA VAL A 158 -1.16 10.60 -10.05
C VAL A 158 0.23 11.11 -10.45
N MET A 159 1.19 10.20 -10.67
CA MET A 159 2.49 10.53 -11.25
C MET A 159 2.37 10.87 -12.74
N GLY A 160 1.50 10.17 -13.48
CA GLY A 160 1.06 10.54 -14.82
C GLY A 160 2.05 10.33 -15.97
N GLY A 161 3.30 9.96 -15.69
CA GLY A 161 4.31 9.58 -16.68
C GLY A 161 4.78 8.14 -16.53
N VAL A 162 5.39 7.58 -17.58
CA VAL A 162 5.95 6.22 -17.64
C VAL A 162 7.43 6.29 -18.05
N SER A 163 8.26 5.41 -17.48
CA SER A 163 9.67 5.25 -17.86
C SER A 163 9.83 4.49 -19.17
N GLY A 164 11.05 4.40 -19.70
CA GLY A 164 11.45 3.26 -20.53
C GLY A 164 11.58 1.96 -19.72
N GLU A 165 12.00 0.88 -20.35
CA GLU A 165 12.30 -0.39 -19.65
C GLU A 165 13.41 -0.19 -18.62
N LEU A 166 13.18 -0.62 -17.37
CA LEU A 166 14.09 -0.42 -16.24
C LEU A 166 15.25 -1.43 -16.23
N GLN A 167 16.37 -1.06 -15.59
CA GLN A 167 17.47 -1.98 -15.29
C GLN A 167 17.30 -2.67 -13.93
N GLU A 168 16.92 -1.93 -12.89
CA GLU A 168 16.95 -2.36 -11.49
C GLU A 168 15.76 -3.26 -11.12
N HIS A 169 15.70 -4.47 -11.69
CA HIS A 169 14.73 -5.51 -11.32
C HIS A 169 15.21 -6.93 -11.66
N GLY A 170 14.48 -7.95 -11.21
CA GLY A 170 14.83 -9.36 -11.46
C GLY A 170 15.86 -9.94 -10.50
N TYR A 171 16.24 -9.22 -9.45
CA TYR A 171 17.12 -9.69 -8.38
C TYR A 171 16.65 -9.23 -6.99
N TRP A 172 16.96 -10.01 -5.96
CA TRP A 172 16.68 -9.64 -4.56
C TRP A 172 17.47 -8.39 -4.17
N GLY A 173 16.81 -7.38 -3.62
CA GLY A 173 17.40 -6.06 -3.35
C GLY A 173 17.18 -5.03 -4.46
N SER A 174 16.66 -5.43 -5.62
CA SER A 174 16.33 -4.47 -6.69
C SER A 174 15.29 -3.43 -6.27
N MET A 175 14.30 -3.80 -5.46
CA MET A 175 13.35 -2.87 -4.85
C MET A 175 14.05 -1.70 -4.14
N ARG A 176 15.04 -2.00 -3.30
CA ARG A 176 15.84 -0.98 -2.62
C ARG A 176 16.61 -0.12 -3.61
N ASP A 177 17.23 -0.73 -4.62
CA ASP A 177 17.99 0.00 -5.63
C ASP A 177 17.12 0.96 -6.48
N ARG A 178 15.80 0.71 -6.56
CA ARG A 178 14.84 1.61 -7.21
C ARG A 178 14.44 2.83 -6.37
N ILE A 179 14.62 2.79 -5.05
CA ILE A 179 14.31 3.94 -4.18
C ILE A 179 15.46 4.96 -4.29
N PRO A 180 15.21 6.22 -4.70
CA PRO A 180 16.29 7.20 -4.89
C PRO A 180 17.15 7.44 -3.64
N LEU A 181 16.55 7.44 -2.44
CA LEU A 181 17.25 7.58 -1.16
C LEU A 181 18.30 6.49 -0.92
N SER A 182 18.18 5.31 -1.55
CA SER A 182 19.15 4.21 -1.41
C SER A 182 20.55 4.55 -1.91
N GLN A 183 20.68 5.58 -2.76
CA GLN A 183 21.98 6.06 -3.24
C GLN A 183 22.92 6.50 -2.10
N THR A 184 22.34 6.97 -0.99
CA THR A 184 23.11 7.55 0.11
C THR A 184 22.73 7.06 1.51
N ASP A 185 21.54 6.49 1.70
CA ASP A 185 21.01 6.09 3.00
C ASP A 185 20.74 4.57 3.07
N ALA A 186 20.97 3.98 4.23
CA ALA A 186 20.67 2.57 4.49
C ALA A 186 19.17 2.32 4.75
N MET A 187 18.39 3.38 4.99
CA MET A 187 16.98 3.32 5.38
C MET A 187 16.76 2.48 6.64
N ALA A 188 17.68 2.59 7.60
CA ALA A 188 17.62 1.85 8.85
C ALA A 188 16.50 2.40 9.75
N PRO A 189 15.67 1.54 10.37
CA PRO A 189 14.60 2.02 11.24
C PRO A 189 15.17 2.65 12.51
N SER A 190 14.53 3.70 13.01
CA SER A 190 14.84 4.30 14.32
C SER A 190 13.57 4.69 15.06
N GLY A 191 13.53 4.41 16.36
CA GLY A 191 12.33 4.55 17.18
C GLY A 191 11.38 3.36 17.10
N SER A 192 10.16 3.55 17.60
CA SER A 192 9.10 2.54 17.62
C SER A 192 7.74 3.21 17.41
N ARG A 193 6.77 2.47 16.87
CA ARG A 193 5.37 2.93 16.84
C ARG A 193 4.86 3.10 18.26
N ALA A 194 4.06 4.13 18.52
CA ALA A 194 3.58 4.44 19.86
C ALA A 194 2.17 5.04 19.84
N VAL A 195 1.38 4.71 20.87
CA VAL A 195 0.12 5.41 21.15
C VAL A 195 0.47 6.80 21.68
N ILE A 196 0.03 7.85 20.99
CA ILE A 196 0.29 9.24 21.39
C ILE A 196 -0.95 9.96 21.92
N ALA A 197 -2.15 9.40 21.70
CA ALA A 197 -3.39 9.88 22.30
C ALA A 197 -4.44 8.78 22.34
N GLY A 198 -5.22 8.74 23.42
CA GLY A 198 -6.34 7.82 23.62
C GLY A 198 -5.91 6.36 23.86
N ALA A 199 -6.90 5.47 23.86
CA ALA A 199 -6.71 4.02 23.96
C ALA A 199 -7.80 3.30 23.13
N PRO A 200 -7.53 2.10 22.58
CA PRO A 200 -8.50 1.35 21.79
C PRO A 200 -9.67 0.87 22.67
N ALA A 201 -10.71 1.67 22.77
CA ALA A 201 -11.92 1.38 23.55
C ALA A 201 -13.16 1.98 22.87
N PRO A 202 -14.36 1.45 23.15
CA PRO A 202 -15.60 2.03 22.65
C PRO A 202 -15.75 3.50 23.04
N GLY A 203 -16.18 4.32 22.10
CA GLY A 203 -16.34 5.77 22.24
C GLY A 203 -15.04 6.56 22.27
N GLN A 204 -13.90 5.98 21.88
CA GLN A 204 -12.59 6.64 21.93
C GLN A 204 -11.97 6.86 20.54
N ARG A 205 -11.10 7.88 20.49
CA ARG A 205 -10.20 8.16 19.37
C ARG A 205 -8.79 7.80 19.78
N VAL A 206 -8.06 7.14 18.91
CA VAL A 206 -6.67 6.73 19.12
C VAL A 206 -5.79 7.36 18.05
N ARG A 207 -4.67 7.92 18.45
CA ARG A 207 -3.64 8.40 17.51
C ARG A 207 -2.36 7.63 17.73
N ILE A 208 -1.78 7.12 16.66
CA ILE A 208 -0.53 6.37 16.66
C ILE A 208 0.54 7.19 15.93
N ALA A 209 1.69 7.37 16.58
CA ALA A 209 2.88 7.88 15.90
C ALA A 209 3.61 6.72 15.20
N GLY A 210 4.01 6.96 13.96
CA GLY A 210 5.00 6.17 13.26
C GLY A 210 6.41 6.37 13.82
N HIS A 211 7.40 5.86 13.11
CA HIS A 211 8.80 6.06 13.42
C HIS A 211 9.64 6.17 12.15
N GLU A 212 10.93 6.43 12.27
CA GLU A 212 11.80 6.59 11.11
C GLU A 212 11.89 5.30 10.29
N ASN A 213 11.74 5.45 8.98
CA ASN A 213 11.89 4.42 7.95
C ASN A 213 10.97 3.20 8.09
N VAL A 214 9.69 3.43 8.46
CA VAL A 214 8.62 2.42 8.30
C VAL A 214 8.46 2.12 6.82
N ALA A 215 8.50 0.84 6.43
CA ALA A 215 8.25 0.46 5.04
C ALA A 215 6.77 0.14 4.83
N MET A 216 6.20 0.65 3.74
CA MET A 216 4.83 0.39 3.32
C MET A 216 4.86 -0.18 1.90
N ILE A 217 4.16 -1.27 1.67
CA ILE A 217 4.04 -1.89 0.34
C ILE A 217 2.57 -2.05 -0.02
N ARG A 218 2.21 -1.64 -1.25
CA ARG A 218 0.99 -2.09 -1.94
C ARG A 218 1.42 -2.91 -3.15
N SER A 219 1.16 -4.22 -3.14
CA SER A 219 1.51 -5.16 -4.22
C SER A 219 0.27 -5.79 -4.81
N GLY A 220 -0.04 -5.46 -6.06
CA GLY A 220 -1.31 -5.76 -6.69
C GLY A 220 -1.24 -6.73 -7.87
N GLN A 221 -2.40 -7.34 -8.13
CA GLN A 221 -2.65 -8.29 -9.20
C GLN A 221 -4.00 -7.95 -9.85
N GLU A 222 -4.01 -7.86 -11.17
CA GLU A 222 -5.22 -7.66 -11.96
C GLU A 222 -5.30 -8.73 -13.06
N TRP A 223 -6.43 -9.44 -13.08
CA TRP A 223 -6.68 -10.53 -14.01
C TRP A 223 -7.93 -10.33 -14.87
N THR A 224 -8.44 -9.10 -14.94
CA THR A 224 -9.59 -8.69 -15.76
C THR A 224 -9.50 -9.25 -17.17
N ASP A 225 -8.33 -9.09 -17.81
CA ASP A 225 -8.11 -9.38 -19.22
C ASP A 225 -7.58 -10.82 -19.47
N THR A 226 -7.24 -11.56 -18.41
CA THR A 226 -6.80 -12.96 -18.54
C THR A 226 -7.91 -13.83 -19.10
N THR A 227 -7.60 -14.86 -19.88
CA THR A 227 -8.61 -15.82 -20.39
C THR A 227 -8.05 -17.23 -20.43
N GLY A 228 -8.92 -18.22 -20.65
CA GLY A 228 -8.53 -19.62 -20.87
C GLY A 228 -7.54 -20.16 -19.83
N GLN A 229 -6.42 -20.69 -20.33
CA GLN A 229 -5.36 -21.29 -19.50
C GLN A 229 -4.77 -20.30 -18.50
N GLU A 230 -4.50 -19.06 -18.91
CA GLU A 230 -3.88 -18.05 -18.04
C GLU A 230 -4.74 -17.72 -16.82
N ARG A 231 -6.06 -17.55 -17.03
CA ARG A 231 -7.01 -17.31 -15.94
C ARG A 231 -7.05 -18.47 -14.96
N THR A 232 -7.04 -19.71 -15.48
CA THR A 232 -7.02 -20.92 -14.65
C THR A 232 -5.74 -20.97 -13.82
N LEU A 233 -4.58 -20.81 -14.44
CA LEU A 233 -3.29 -20.85 -13.75
C LEU A 233 -3.21 -19.79 -12.64
N TYR A 234 -3.68 -18.57 -12.91
CA TYR A 234 -3.70 -17.53 -11.88
C TYR A 234 -4.62 -17.90 -10.72
N LEU A 235 -5.90 -18.19 -11.00
CA LEU A 235 -6.92 -18.39 -9.95
C LEU A 235 -6.76 -19.69 -9.16
N GLN A 236 -6.24 -20.74 -9.79
CA GLN A 236 -6.18 -22.08 -9.18
C GLN A 236 -4.80 -22.42 -8.63
N ASP A 237 -3.73 -21.86 -9.18
CA ASP A 237 -2.36 -22.23 -8.80
C ASP A 237 -1.58 -21.10 -8.13
N MET A 238 -1.72 -19.86 -8.61
CA MET A 238 -0.92 -18.74 -8.10
C MET A 238 -1.61 -18.00 -6.94
N GLU A 239 -2.88 -17.62 -7.11
CA GLU A 239 -3.66 -16.86 -6.12
C GLU A 239 -3.78 -17.57 -4.76
N PRO A 240 -4.00 -18.89 -4.68
CA PRO A 240 -4.05 -19.58 -3.39
C PRO A 240 -2.72 -19.52 -2.63
N VAL A 241 -1.59 -19.66 -3.34
CA VAL A 241 -0.25 -19.55 -2.73
C VAL A 241 0.02 -18.12 -2.26
N LEU A 242 -0.41 -17.11 -3.03
CA LEU A 242 -0.37 -15.71 -2.61
C LEU A 242 -1.19 -15.50 -1.32
N ARG A 243 -2.42 -16.02 -1.27
CA ARG A 243 -3.31 -15.92 -0.13
C ARG A 243 -2.71 -16.52 1.14
N GLU A 244 -2.10 -17.71 1.05
CA GLU A 244 -1.38 -18.31 2.18
C GLU A 244 -0.25 -17.41 2.71
N GLY A 245 0.51 -16.76 1.82
CA GLY A 245 1.52 -15.79 2.22
C GLY A 245 0.94 -14.55 2.90
N MET A 246 -0.20 -14.05 2.41
CA MET A 246 -0.91 -12.92 3.03
C MET A 246 -1.52 -13.28 4.38
N ASP A 247 -2.08 -14.49 4.53
CA ASP A 247 -2.61 -15.01 5.78
C ASP A 247 -1.49 -15.17 6.82
N PHE A 248 -0.32 -15.68 6.42
CA PHE A 248 0.85 -15.73 7.29
C PHE A 248 1.25 -14.33 7.79
N LEU A 249 1.32 -13.34 6.90
CA LEU A 249 1.66 -11.97 7.30
C LEU A 249 0.59 -11.35 8.22
N ARG A 250 -0.68 -11.67 8.00
CA ARG A 250 -1.79 -11.21 8.86
C ARG A 250 -1.69 -11.80 10.27
N ASP A 251 -1.44 -13.10 10.37
CA ASP A 251 -1.58 -13.84 11.63
C ASP A 251 -0.28 -13.93 12.42
N GLN A 252 0.87 -13.92 11.74
CA GLN A 252 2.20 -14.16 12.30
C GLN A 252 3.21 -13.06 11.95
N GLY A 253 2.80 -12.03 11.20
CA GLY A 253 3.68 -10.98 10.70
C GLY A 253 4.37 -10.15 11.78
N LEU A 254 3.74 -9.94 12.94
CA LEU A 254 4.31 -9.14 14.03
C LEU A 254 5.69 -9.64 14.46
N GLY A 255 5.87 -10.96 14.54
CA GLY A 255 7.13 -11.59 14.95
C GLY A 255 8.29 -11.37 13.98
N ILE A 256 7.99 -11.02 12.73
CA ILE A 256 8.98 -10.74 11.68
C ILE A 256 9.00 -9.26 11.27
N GLY A 257 8.34 -8.38 12.03
CA GLY A 257 8.34 -6.94 11.79
C GLY A 257 7.25 -6.44 10.84
N CYS A 258 6.31 -7.27 10.39
CA CYS A 258 5.11 -6.80 9.69
C CYS A 258 4.07 -6.36 10.74
N TYR A 259 3.83 -5.05 10.83
CA TYR A 259 2.91 -4.45 11.79
C TYR A 259 1.45 -4.70 11.44
N SER A 260 1.13 -4.62 10.16
CA SER A 260 -0.21 -4.85 9.63
C SER A 260 -0.10 -5.41 8.23
N ASN A 261 -0.92 -6.41 7.91
CA ASN A 261 -1.08 -6.93 6.56
C ASN A 261 -2.56 -7.06 6.22
N ARG A 262 -2.93 -6.60 5.03
CA ARG A 262 -4.29 -6.64 4.49
C ARG A 262 -4.24 -7.20 3.08
N TYR A 263 -5.02 -8.23 2.80
CA TYR A 263 -5.22 -8.71 1.44
C TYR A 263 -6.61 -8.30 0.96
N MET A 264 -6.64 -7.32 0.07
CA MET A 264 -7.85 -6.57 -0.27
C MET A 264 -8.31 -6.84 -1.69
N ARG A 265 -9.63 -6.82 -1.86
CA ARG A 265 -10.32 -6.85 -3.15
C ARG A 265 -10.73 -5.44 -3.52
N HIS A 266 -10.46 -5.01 -4.75
CA HIS A 266 -11.04 -3.78 -5.27
C HIS A 266 -12.55 -3.93 -5.46
N LEU A 267 -13.27 -2.84 -5.27
CA LEU A 267 -14.70 -2.71 -5.53
C LEU A 267 -14.95 -1.68 -6.64
N ASP A 268 -16.03 -1.87 -7.39
CA ASP A 268 -16.56 -0.81 -8.24
C ASP A 268 -17.39 0.20 -7.43
N ALA A 269 -17.95 1.21 -8.12
CA ALA A 269 -18.79 2.24 -7.50
C ALA A 269 -20.12 1.71 -6.94
N GLN A 270 -20.51 0.48 -7.28
CA GLN A 270 -21.69 -0.20 -6.76
C GLN A 270 -21.34 -1.17 -5.61
N GLY A 271 -20.06 -1.29 -5.27
CA GLY A 271 -19.57 -2.21 -4.24
C GLY A 271 -19.38 -3.66 -4.73
N ALA A 272 -19.42 -3.92 -6.03
CA ALA A 272 -19.17 -5.24 -6.58
C ALA A 272 -17.65 -5.50 -6.68
N PRO A 273 -17.17 -6.71 -6.37
CA PRO A 273 -15.75 -7.02 -6.42
C PRO A 273 -15.23 -7.02 -7.86
N LEU A 274 -14.22 -6.22 -8.14
CA LEU A 274 -13.49 -6.18 -9.40
C LEU A 274 -12.49 -7.33 -9.50
N GLN A 275 -12.02 -7.68 -10.70
CA GLN A 275 -10.96 -8.68 -10.92
C GLN A 275 -9.54 -8.15 -10.60
N LYS A 276 -9.42 -7.47 -9.46
CA LYS A 276 -8.21 -6.80 -8.97
C LYS A 276 -8.07 -7.02 -7.46
N SER A 277 -6.88 -7.36 -6.99
CA SER A 277 -6.56 -7.45 -5.57
C SER A 277 -5.17 -6.89 -5.30
N PHE A 278 -4.86 -6.65 -4.03
CA PHE A 278 -3.51 -6.32 -3.61
C PHE A 278 -3.29 -6.63 -2.13
N GLY A 279 -2.04 -6.93 -1.78
CA GLY A 279 -1.56 -6.88 -0.41
C GLY A 279 -1.17 -5.44 -0.05
N LEU A 280 -1.62 -4.94 1.09
CA LEU A 280 -1.09 -3.73 1.73
C LEU A 280 -0.48 -4.12 3.06
N SER A 281 0.81 -3.83 3.23
CA SER A 281 1.51 -4.16 4.45
C SER A 281 2.32 -2.98 4.97
N TYR A 282 2.31 -2.81 6.29
CA TYR A 282 3.21 -1.90 7.01
C TYR A 282 4.25 -2.73 7.75
N TRP A 283 5.52 -2.35 7.59
CA TRP A 283 6.67 -3.05 8.11
C TRP A 283 7.52 -2.11 8.96
N ARG A 284 8.11 -2.66 10.02
CA ARG A 284 9.11 -1.99 10.83
C ARG A 284 10.24 -1.41 9.99
N SER A 285 10.66 -2.10 8.94
CA SER A 285 11.72 -1.62 8.07
C SER A 285 11.68 -2.25 6.70
N LEU A 286 12.32 -1.60 5.73
CA LEU A 286 12.54 -2.16 4.41
C LEU A 286 13.32 -3.49 4.48
N ALA A 287 14.29 -3.58 5.40
CA ALA A 287 15.12 -4.78 5.58
C ALA A 287 14.34 -5.99 6.12
N ASP A 288 13.35 -5.78 6.98
CA ASP A 288 12.47 -6.87 7.45
C ASP A 288 11.59 -7.39 6.31
N MET A 289 11.06 -6.49 5.48
CA MET A 289 10.29 -6.84 4.30
C MET A 289 11.15 -7.57 3.25
N GLU A 290 12.36 -7.08 2.98
CA GLU A 290 13.33 -7.74 2.10
C GLU A 290 13.65 -9.15 2.57
N ARG A 291 13.91 -9.33 3.87
CA ARG A 291 14.19 -10.64 4.45
C ARG A 291 13.03 -11.60 4.25
N TRP A 292 11.80 -11.15 4.51
CA TRP A 292 10.62 -11.99 4.24
C TRP A 292 10.53 -12.37 2.76
N ALA A 293 10.69 -11.40 1.87
CA ALA A 293 10.57 -11.64 0.43
C ALA A 293 11.66 -12.59 -0.10
N GLU A 294 12.92 -12.44 0.31
CA GLU A 294 14.01 -13.22 -0.25
C GLU A 294 14.21 -14.60 0.41
N SER A 295 13.66 -14.84 1.61
CA SER A 295 13.99 -16.03 2.39
C SER A 295 12.82 -16.77 3.04
N HIS A 296 11.66 -16.14 3.23
CA HIS A 296 10.54 -16.81 3.89
C HIS A 296 9.87 -17.82 2.94
N PRO A 297 9.58 -19.07 3.38
CA PRO A 297 9.00 -20.10 2.51
C PRO A 297 7.73 -19.67 1.79
N THR A 298 6.88 -18.84 2.43
CA THR A 298 5.65 -18.36 1.81
C THR A 298 5.91 -17.46 0.59
N HIS A 299 6.82 -16.47 0.69
CA HIS A 299 7.13 -15.63 -0.47
C HIS A 299 7.96 -16.37 -1.53
N VAL A 300 8.89 -17.24 -1.11
CA VAL A 300 9.64 -18.10 -2.04
C VAL A 300 8.70 -19.01 -2.84
N ALA A 301 7.63 -19.53 -2.21
CA ALA A 301 6.59 -20.29 -2.90
C ALA A 301 5.80 -19.42 -3.89
N ILE A 302 5.43 -18.19 -3.53
CA ILE A 302 4.77 -17.22 -4.42
C ILE A 302 5.64 -16.93 -5.64
N PHE A 303 6.91 -16.57 -5.42
CA PHE A 303 7.86 -16.29 -6.50
C PHE A 303 8.08 -17.52 -7.39
N GLY A 304 8.23 -18.71 -6.80
CA GLY A 304 8.32 -19.96 -7.54
C GLY A 304 7.07 -20.27 -8.36
N SER A 305 5.87 -19.96 -7.85
CA SER A 305 4.61 -20.10 -8.58
C SER A 305 4.53 -19.14 -9.76
N PHE A 306 4.90 -17.87 -9.54
CA PHE A 306 4.99 -16.87 -10.62
C PHE A 306 5.98 -17.31 -11.71
N MET A 307 7.16 -17.80 -11.36
CA MET A 307 8.13 -18.27 -12.37
C MET A 307 7.61 -19.44 -13.20
N ARG A 308 6.92 -20.41 -12.58
CA ARG A 308 6.25 -21.51 -13.32
C ARG A 308 5.15 -20.99 -14.24
N TYR A 309 4.37 -20.03 -13.75
CA TYR A 309 3.31 -19.36 -14.50
C TYR A 309 3.85 -18.64 -15.75
N VAL A 310 4.90 -17.82 -15.59
CA VAL A 310 5.53 -17.10 -16.70
C VAL A 310 6.13 -18.06 -17.73
N GLN A 311 6.76 -19.14 -17.29
CA GLN A 311 7.30 -20.18 -18.17
C GLN A 311 6.19 -20.90 -18.94
N ALA A 312 5.09 -21.27 -18.28
CA ALA A 312 3.96 -21.96 -18.92
C ALA A 312 3.30 -21.11 -20.02
N LEU A 313 3.40 -19.79 -19.93
CA LEU A 313 2.80 -18.83 -20.87
C LEU A 313 3.81 -18.22 -21.84
N ASN A 314 5.05 -18.72 -21.89
CA ASN A 314 6.12 -18.20 -22.76
C ASN A 314 6.29 -16.66 -22.66
N PHE A 315 6.21 -16.11 -21.44
CA PHE A 315 6.31 -14.67 -21.16
C PHE A 315 5.23 -13.79 -21.83
N GLN A 316 4.15 -14.38 -22.34
CA GLN A 316 3.00 -13.67 -22.89
C GLN A 316 1.91 -13.56 -21.82
N LEU A 317 1.95 -12.49 -21.03
CA LEU A 317 1.06 -12.31 -19.87
C LEU A 317 0.01 -11.23 -20.14
N GLN A 318 -1.26 -11.54 -19.90
CA GLN A 318 -2.33 -10.55 -19.71
C GLN A 318 -2.51 -10.19 -18.23
N LEU A 319 -2.07 -11.07 -17.31
CA LEU A 319 -2.03 -10.76 -15.89
C LEU A 319 -1.14 -9.54 -15.65
N ARG A 320 -1.71 -8.52 -15.01
CA ARG A 320 -0.98 -7.34 -14.61
C ARG A 320 -0.59 -7.45 -13.16
N VAL A 321 0.69 -7.25 -12.88
CA VAL A 321 1.24 -7.22 -11.52
C VAL A 321 2.05 -5.96 -11.35
N TYR A 322 1.93 -5.38 -10.16
CA TYR A 322 2.66 -4.17 -9.81
C TYR A 322 2.94 -4.13 -8.32
N HIS A 323 3.83 -3.25 -7.93
CA HIS A 323 3.87 -2.76 -6.56
C HIS A 323 4.30 -1.30 -6.49
N GLU A 324 3.97 -0.68 -5.37
CA GLU A 324 4.52 0.57 -4.89
C GLU A 324 5.06 0.34 -3.47
N VAL A 325 6.29 0.79 -3.22
CA VAL A 325 6.96 0.62 -1.93
C VAL A 325 7.46 1.98 -1.47
N SER A 326 7.09 2.37 -0.25
CA SER A 326 7.52 3.61 0.40
C SER A 326 8.30 3.32 1.67
N VAL A 327 9.26 4.17 2.00
CA VAL A 327 9.98 4.19 3.28
C VAL A 327 9.74 5.53 3.95
N LEU A 328 8.87 5.53 4.94
CA LEU A 328 8.31 6.72 5.54
C LEU A 328 9.18 7.22 6.71
N LYS A 329 9.54 8.49 6.69
CA LYS A 329 10.08 9.21 7.87
C LYS A 329 8.95 9.50 8.86
N ALA A 330 9.29 9.82 10.10
CA ALA A 330 8.28 10.04 11.14
C ALA A 330 7.32 11.20 10.82
N ASP A 331 7.78 12.21 10.08
CA ASP A 331 6.98 13.36 9.63
C ASP A 331 6.08 13.07 8.42
N GLU A 332 6.22 11.90 7.79
CA GLU A 332 5.44 11.46 6.62
C GLU A 332 4.29 10.52 7.01
N GLN A 333 3.95 10.43 8.29
CA GLN A 333 3.04 9.43 8.84
C GLN A 333 2.01 10.05 9.79
N SER A 334 0.73 9.73 9.58
CA SER A 334 -0.33 10.07 10.53
C SER A 334 -1.38 8.97 10.56
N TYR A 335 -1.56 8.34 11.72
CA TYR A 335 -2.47 7.22 11.90
C TYR A 335 -3.48 7.53 13.00
N GLU A 336 -4.77 7.53 12.65
CA GLU A 336 -5.85 7.76 13.60
C GLU A 336 -6.96 6.74 13.43
N TYR A 337 -7.53 6.32 14.56
CA TYR A 337 -8.57 5.32 14.66
C TYR A 337 -9.67 5.81 15.59
N ILE A 338 -10.91 5.47 15.29
CA ILE A 338 -12.11 5.81 16.06
C ILE A 338 -12.88 4.51 16.18
N ASN A 339 -13.17 4.03 17.39
CA ASN A 339 -13.96 2.81 17.60
C ASN A 339 -13.47 1.51 16.89
N CYS A 340 -12.24 1.49 16.36
CA CYS A 340 -11.66 0.27 15.79
C CYS A 340 -11.20 -0.69 16.89
N HIS A 341 -11.19 -1.99 16.62
CA HIS A 341 -10.64 -2.97 17.56
C HIS A 341 -9.12 -2.79 17.71
N ALA A 342 -8.55 -3.23 18.84
CA ALA A 342 -7.13 -3.01 19.16
C ALA A 342 -6.13 -3.66 18.18
N GLY A 343 -6.59 -4.57 17.33
CA GLY A 343 -5.78 -5.21 16.29
C GLY A 343 -5.81 -4.50 14.94
N SER A 344 -6.54 -3.40 14.78
CA SER A 344 -6.67 -2.70 13.51
C SER A 344 -5.40 -1.93 13.15
N GLY A 345 -4.87 -2.18 11.95
CA GLY A 345 -3.79 -1.38 11.37
C GLY A 345 -2.55 -1.30 12.27
N LEU A 346 -2.05 -0.09 12.48
CA LEU A 346 -0.84 0.20 13.25
C LEU A 346 -1.07 0.16 14.78
N MET A 347 -2.32 -0.03 15.24
CA MET A 347 -2.59 -0.34 16.66
C MET A 347 -2.18 -1.78 17.01
N ASN A 348 -2.12 -2.67 16.02
CA ASN A 348 -1.83 -4.09 16.23
C ASN A 348 -0.52 -4.30 17.02
N GLY A 349 -0.59 -5.09 18.08
CA GLY A 349 0.55 -5.41 18.95
C GLY A 349 1.07 -4.24 19.80
N LEU A 350 0.37 -3.11 19.87
CA LEU A 350 0.65 -2.06 20.86
C LEU A 350 -0.08 -2.38 22.16
N ALA A 351 0.63 -2.26 23.28
CA ALA A 351 0.00 -2.28 24.59
C ALA A 351 -0.89 -1.04 24.75
N PRO A 352 -2.05 -1.14 25.42
CA PRO A 352 -2.77 0.04 25.90
C PRO A 352 -1.83 0.89 26.75
N SER A 353 -1.87 2.22 26.61
CA SER A 353 -1.21 3.11 27.56
C SER A 353 -1.75 2.80 28.96
N ALA A 354 -0.83 2.54 29.90
CA ALA A 354 -1.15 2.21 31.29
C ALA A 354 -1.78 3.38 32.04
#